data_AF-A0A928VI27-F1
#
_entry.id   AF-A0A928VI27-F1
#
_cell.length_a   1.000
_cell.length_b   1.000
_cell.length_c   1.000
_cell.angle_alpha   90.00
_cell.angle_beta   90.00
_cell.angle_gamma   90.00
#
_symmetry.space_group_name_H-M   'P 1'
#
loop_
_entity.id
_entity.type
_entity.pdbx_description
1 polymer ?
#
loop_
_entity_poly.entity_id
_entity_poly.type
_entity_poly.pdbx_seq_one_letter_code
_entity_poly.pdbx_strand_id
1 'polypeptide(L)' 'ITSDYHMRRAQVIGEIVFGSRGINIQPVSIPSHHAEEPMSKALRDGGRAVLWVATGQTGAHLAPAKEP' A
#
# COMPACT_ATOMS: atom_id res chain seq x y z
N ILE A 1 4.40 -0.96 12.43
CA ILE A 1 3.81 -2.05 13.24
C ILE A 1 2.40 -2.30 12.72
N THR A 2 2.04 -3.53 12.36
CA THR A 2 0.67 -3.96 12.01
C THR A 2 0.59 -5.48 12.10
N SER A 3 -0.58 -6.10 11.90
CA SER A 3 -0.69 -7.55 11.86
C SER A 3 0.01 -8.16 10.64
N ASP A 4 0.43 -9.43 10.73
CA ASP A 4 0.93 -10.21 9.60
C ASP A 4 -0.04 -10.24 8.41
N TYR A 5 -1.35 -10.25 8.67
CA TYR A 5 -2.43 -10.12 7.68
C TYR A 5 -2.26 -8.92 6.75
N HIS A 6 -1.91 -7.75 7.31
CA HIS A 6 -1.75 -6.48 6.58
C HIS A 6 -0.31 -6.19 6.14
N MET A 7 0.65 -6.98 6.61
CA MET A 7 2.07 -6.60 6.56
C MET A 7 2.56 -6.40 5.14
N ARG A 8 2.24 -7.32 4.22
CA ARG A 8 2.67 -7.23 2.81
C ARG A 8 2.27 -5.90 2.17
N ARG A 9 1.02 -5.49 2.35
CA ARG A 9 0.49 -4.26 1.75
C ARG A 9 1.08 -3.01 2.40
N ALA A 10 1.25 -3.04 3.72
CA ALA A 10 1.90 -1.95 4.46
C ALA A 10 3.38 -1.78 4.02
N GLN A 11 4.12 -2.88 3.85
CA GLN A 11 5.49 -2.85 3.36
C GLN A 11 5.56 -2.29 1.94
N VAL A 12 4.75 -2.79 1.00
CA VAL A 12 4.74 -2.30 -0.39
C VAL A 12 4.54 -0.79 -0.45
N ILE A 13 3.53 -0.25 0.24
CA ILE A 13 3.28 1.20 0.27
C ILE A 13 4.45 1.94 0.94
N GLY A 14 4.92 1.42 2.08
CA GLY A 14 5.97 2.04 2.88
C GLY A 14 7.29 2.13 2.13
N GLU A 15 7.75 1.05 1.49
CA GLU A 15 8.98 1.04 0.69
C GLU A 15 8.90 2.03 -0.47
N ILE A 16 7.74 2.16 -1.13
CA ILE A 16 7.58 3.13 -2.21
C ILE A 16 7.63 4.57 -1.66
N VAL A 17 6.88 4.87 -0.60
CA VAL A 17 6.70 6.26 -0.11
C VAL A 17 7.89 6.76 0.70
N PHE A 18 8.39 5.95 1.62
CA PHE A 18 9.51 6.28 2.49
C PHE A 18 10.84 6.04 1.77
N GLY A 19 10.96 4.95 1.01
CA GLY A 19 12.16 4.65 0.23
C GLY A 19 12.43 5.69 -0.86
N SER A 20 11.40 6.29 -1.47
CA SER A 20 11.59 7.41 -2.42
C SER A 20 12.18 8.68 -1.76
N ARG A 21 12.27 8.72 -0.42
CA ARG A 21 12.84 9.81 0.38
C ARG A 21 14.08 9.38 1.15
N GLY A 22 14.64 8.20 0.84
CA GLY A 22 15.82 7.66 1.53
C GLY A 22 15.55 7.22 2.97
N ILE A 23 14.30 6.95 3.33
CA ILE A 23 13.90 6.52 4.67
C ILE A 23 13.68 5.00 4.64
N ASN A 24 14.52 4.26 5.37
CA ASN A 24 14.35 2.83 5.57
C ASN A 24 13.27 2.55 6.61
N ILE A 25 12.43 1.55 6.36
CA ILE A 25 11.39 1.12 7.29
C ILE A 25 11.76 -0.22 7.93
N GLN A 26 11.44 -0.36 9.22
CA GLN A 26 11.57 -1.64 9.92
C GLN A 26 10.18 -2.25 10.14
N PRO A 27 9.82 -3.32 9.42
CA PRO A 27 8.54 -3.98 9.63
C PRO A 27 8.54 -4.71 10.96
N VAL A 28 7.44 -4.56 11.71
CA VAL A 28 7.19 -5.28 12.96
C VAL A 28 5.78 -5.84 12.87
N SER A 29 5.70 -7.15 12.65
CA SER A 29 4.44 -7.88 12.49
C SER A 29 3.93 -8.39 13.83
N ILE A 30 2.64 -8.20 14.08
CA ILE A 30 1.93 -8.86 15.17
C ILE A 30 1.20 -10.08 14.58
N PRO A 31 1.38 -11.31 15.12
CA PRO A 31 0.69 -12.49 14.60
C PRO A 31 -0.83 -12.31 14.58
N SER A 32 -1.49 -12.82 13.55
CA SER A 32 -2.95 -12.90 13.48
C SER A 32 -3.44 -14.26 13.02
N HIS A 33 -4.72 -14.55 13.24
CA HIS A 33 -5.35 -15.79 12.81
C HIS A 33 -5.88 -15.73 11.36
N HIS A 34 -5.51 -14.69 10.60
CA HIS A 34 -5.99 -14.48 9.24
C HIS A 34 -4.87 -14.71 8.22
N ALA A 35 -5.19 -15.43 7.14
CA ALA A 35 -4.29 -15.54 5.99
C ALA A 35 -4.09 -14.16 5.34
N GLU A 36 -2.86 -13.89 4.88
CA GLU A 36 -2.48 -12.63 4.25
C GLU A 36 -3.50 -12.14 3.22
N GLU A 37 -3.65 -10.81 3.14
CA GLU A 37 -4.55 -10.20 2.18
C GLU A 37 -4.28 -10.64 0.73
N PRO A 38 -5.34 -10.69 -0.11
CA PRO A 38 -5.18 -10.95 -1.53
C PRO A 38 -4.17 -10.01 -2.19
N MET A 39 -3.33 -10.57 -3.06
CA MET A 39 -2.28 -9.82 -3.78
C MET A 39 -2.82 -8.61 -4.56
N SER A 40 -4.06 -8.68 -5.05
CA SER A 40 -4.71 -7.59 -5.78
C SER A 40 -4.79 -6.29 -4.97
N LYS A 41 -4.98 -6.37 -3.65
CA LYS A 41 -5.00 -5.20 -2.77
C LYS A 41 -3.61 -4.54 -2.69
N ALA A 42 -2.55 -5.33 -2.55
CA ALA A 42 -1.18 -4.83 -2.49
C ALA A 42 -0.76 -4.21 -3.83
N LEU A 43 -1.11 -4.84 -4.95
CA LEU A 43 -0.83 -4.30 -6.28
C LEU A 43 -1.56 -2.98 -6.54
N ARG A 44 -2.86 -2.91 -6.19
CA ARG A 44 -3.66 -1.68 -6.35
C ARG A 44 -3.09 -0.54 -5.51
N ASP A 45 -2.84 -0.78 -4.23
CA ASP A 45 -2.38 0.27 -3.31
C ASP A 45 -0.93 0.66 -3.62
N GLY A 46 -0.08 -0.29 -4.05
CA GLY A 46 1.27 -0.02 -4.55
C GLY A 46 1.26 0.83 -5.83
N GLY A 47 0.39 0.52 -6.80
CA GLY A 47 0.22 1.35 -8.00
C GLY A 47 -0.22 2.78 -7.68
N ARG A 48 -1.14 2.94 -6.71
CA ARG A 48 -1.54 4.27 -6.20
C ARG A 48 -0.37 4.99 -5.52
N ALA A 49 0.46 4.28 -4.76
CA ALA A 49 1.64 4.86 -4.12
C ALA A 49 2.66 5.35 -5.16
N VAL A 50 2.94 4.57 -6.21
CA VAL A 50 3.80 4.99 -7.33
C VAL A 50 3.24 6.22 -8.03
N LEU A 51 1.94 6.20 -8.39
CA LEU A 51 1.27 7.34 -9.02
C LEU A 51 1.42 8.60 -8.16
N TRP A 52 1.19 8.48 -6.85
CA TRP A 52 1.30 9.60 -5.93
C TRP A 52 2.72 10.12 -5.80
N VAL A 53 3.71 9.24 -5.63
CA VAL A 53 5.12 9.66 -5.55
C VAL A 53 5.57 10.32 -6.86
N ALA A 54 5.16 9.80 -8.02
CA ALA A 54 5.58 10.31 -9.32
C ALA A 54 4.87 11.62 -9.74
N THR A 55 3.61 11.83 -9.35
CA THR A 55 2.77 12.91 -9.88
C THR A 55 2.20 13.85 -8.84
N GLY A 56 2.26 13.49 -7.55
CA GLY A 56 1.54 14.18 -6.47
C GLY A 56 0.02 13.94 -6.46
N GLN A 57 -0.53 13.24 -7.46
CA GLN A 57 -1.95 12.98 -7.58
C GLN A 57 -2.36 11.69 -6.87
N THR A 58 -3.56 11.66 -6.27
CA THR A 58 -4.07 10.49 -5.54
C THR A 58 -4.71 9.44 -6.46
N GLY A 59 -4.97 9.78 -7.73
CA GLY A 59 -5.71 8.94 -8.67
C GLY A 59 -7.21 8.83 -8.36
N ALA A 60 -7.76 9.66 -7.47
CA ALA A 60 -9.18 9.61 -7.10
C ALA A 60 -10.14 9.78 -8.28
N HIS A 61 -9.74 10.55 -9.31
CA HIS A 61 -10.52 10.77 -10.52
C HIS A 61 -10.51 9.59 -11.51
N LEU A 62 -9.71 8.55 -11.27
CA LEU A 62 -9.66 7.34 -12.10
C LEU A 62 -10.64 6.27 -11.60
N ALA A 63 -11.32 6.51 -10.48
CA ALA A 63 -12.32 5.59 -9.99
C ALA A 63 -13.51 5.55 -10.98
N PRO A 64 -14.06 4.37 -11.29
CA PRO A 64 -15.25 4.28 -12.11
C PRO A 64 -16.38 5.10 -11.47
N ALA A 65 -17.19 5.75 -12.31
CA ALA A 65 -18.38 6.44 -11.84
C ALA A 65 -19.24 5.43 -11.07
N LYS A 66 -19.66 5.80 -9.85
CA LYS A 66 -20.71 5.04 -9.17
C LYS A 66 -21.99 5.25 -9.97
N GLU A 67 -22.61 4.15 -10.41
CA GLU A 67 -23.97 4.19 -10.93
C GLU A 67 -24.90 4.77 -9.84
N PRO A 68 -25.88 5.61 -10.22
CA PRO A 68 -26.76 6.31 -9.29
C PRO A 68 -27.65 5.36 -8.47
#